data_AF-A0A8J5Q705-F1
#
_entry.id   AF-A0A8J5Q705-F1
#
_cell.length_a   1.000
_cell.length_b   1.000
_cell.length_c   1.000
_cell.angle_alpha   90.00
_cell.angle_beta   90.00
_cell.angle_gamma   90.00
#
_symmetry.space_group_name_H-M   'P 1'
#
loop_
_entity.id
_entity.type
_entity.pdbx_description
1 polymer ?
#
loop_
_entity_poly.entity_id
_entity_poly.type
_entity_poly.pdbx_seq_one_letter_code
_entity_poly.pdbx_strand_id
1 'polypeptide(L)'
;MKFLSAVTGAIALLQSADAATWKDYKPQSRTPSSCPDYVDYSQKSHKPLSSGKLKLPFMRPSEECRTFKSPAVEKVISDIKKRVKNPDLARLFENTFPSTLDTTVKYFDAKKNLAFIVTGDITAQWLRDTGNQFAHLYKLLPQDKNLKALVKAIINTEARYISEYPYCGSFQPPPESGLSPSVNDYATLVTVNPPVDNQTVFECKYELDSLAGFLKIVRSYYDNTKDASFINNNFKSAMKQILRVIDEQSQSTWAEDWSYVSYYNWTGQAGSLSPPVPNSGNGEPKLANGLVACSHRPSDDLSVFNYITSDNAMMSVELDNVADVLDKVGGQKSLSATLRGHAKTIRQAVWNHTLTSNGIFAYETNGYGGQYIMDDANVPSLVSLPYLGFLKRDDPAYTKTKSALFSRANPYYAVGKTFSGIGGPHANATNPWPMAHVSAIYGTDDDDEIIERLNMILENTSGLGLIHESVNIYNSSVFTRPWFAWANSYFAEMVLDLAERKPGLIFKDHKPYVV
;
A
#
# COMPACT_ATOMS: atom_id res chain seq x y z
N MET A 1 72.44 -1.09 -42.90
CA MET A 1 71.27 -0.19 -42.82
C MET A 1 70.08 -1.03 -42.36
N LYS A 2 69.53 -0.74 -41.15
CA LYS A 2 68.10 -0.75 -40.74
C LYS A 2 67.18 -1.85 -41.33
N PHE A 3 66.38 -2.65 -40.62
CA PHE A 3 65.95 -2.81 -39.22
C PHE A 3 65.19 -4.17 -39.16
N LEU A 4 65.16 -4.83 -38.00
CA LEU A 4 64.23 -5.92 -37.66
C LEU A 4 62.76 -5.41 -37.72
N SER A 5 61.79 -6.29 -38.02
CA SER A 5 60.62 -6.46 -37.14
C SER A 5 59.92 -7.80 -37.36
N ALA A 6 59.86 -8.57 -36.27
CA ALA A 6 58.98 -9.69 -36.00
C ALA A 6 57.50 -9.27 -36.11
N VAL A 7 56.63 -10.16 -36.60
CA VAL A 7 55.17 -10.04 -36.44
C VAL A 7 54.76 -10.98 -35.31
N THR A 8 54.54 -10.41 -34.12
CA THR A 8 53.93 -11.07 -32.96
C THR A 8 52.42 -10.96 -33.06
N GLY A 9 51.73 -12.10 -33.01
CA GLY A 9 50.27 -12.15 -32.86
C GLY A 9 49.86 -11.65 -31.47
N ALA A 10 49.12 -10.56 -31.43
CA ALA A 10 48.52 -10.03 -30.20
C ALA A 10 47.17 -10.71 -29.97
N ILE A 11 47.09 -11.45 -28.86
CA ILE A 11 45.85 -11.89 -28.23
C ILE A 11 45.11 -10.63 -27.77
N ALA A 12 43.96 -10.34 -28.37
CA ALA A 12 43.06 -9.30 -27.89
C ALA A 12 42.42 -9.77 -26.58
N LEU A 13 42.96 -9.29 -25.46
CA LEU A 13 42.29 -9.30 -24.17
C LEU A 13 41.02 -8.44 -24.31
N LEU A 14 39.86 -9.10 -24.26
CA LEU A 14 38.58 -8.45 -24.02
C LEU A 14 38.67 -7.72 -22.67
N GLN A 15 38.85 -6.41 -22.71
CA GLN A 15 38.63 -5.56 -21.55
C GLN A 15 37.16 -5.73 -21.14
N SER A 16 36.97 -6.26 -19.92
CA SER A 16 35.70 -6.17 -19.21
C SER A 16 35.29 -4.70 -19.19
N ALA A 17 34.09 -4.41 -19.70
CA ALA A 17 33.49 -3.10 -19.53
C ALA A 17 33.41 -2.82 -18.02
N ASP A 18 34.16 -1.80 -17.58
CA ASP A 18 34.08 -1.28 -16.22
C ASP A 18 32.61 -1.02 -15.89
N ALA A 19 32.09 -1.77 -14.92
CA ALA A 19 30.81 -1.48 -14.31
C ALA A 19 30.95 -0.11 -13.64
N ALA A 20 30.44 0.94 -14.29
CA ALA A 20 30.32 2.26 -13.69
C ALA A 20 29.58 2.10 -12.35
N THR A 21 30.32 2.23 -11.25
CA THR A 21 29.77 2.10 -9.91
C THR A 21 28.84 3.28 -9.64
N TRP A 22 27.67 3.00 -9.06
CA TRP A 22 26.65 3.98 -8.66
C TRP A 22 27.15 5.14 -7.78
N LYS A 23 28.40 5.08 -7.30
CA LYS A 23 29.04 6.08 -6.43
C LYS A 23 29.35 7.42 -7.11
N ASP A 24 29.39 7.49 -8.44
CA ASP A 24 29.78 8.71 -9.18
C ASP A 24 28.60 9.48 -9.82
N TYR A 25 27.36 9.18 -9.42
CA TYR A 25 26.19 9.84 -9.99
C TYR A 25 25.82 11.16 -9.30
N LYS A 26 25.44 12.16 -10.10
CA LYS A 26 24.81 13.40 -9.62
C LYS A 26 23.29 13.30 -9.76
N PRO A 27 22.52 13.36 -8.65
CA PRO A 27 21.06 13.30 -8.69
C PRO A 27 20.46 14.37 -9.59
N GLN A 28 19.71 13.95 -10.61
CA GLN A 28 18.84 14.87 -11.34
C GLN A 28 17.53 15.00 -10.55
N SER A 29 17.45 16.06 -9.74
CA SER A 29 16.20 16.42 -9.07
C SER A 29 15.11 16.63 -10.10
N ARG A 30 13.95 15.97 -9.92
CA ARG A 30 12.78 16.14 -10.79
C ARG A 30 12.12 17.51 -10.63
N THR A 31 12.42 18.20 -9.54
CA THR A 31 11.92 19.53 -9.22
C THR A 31 13.09 20.51 -9.00
N PRO A 32 12.91 21.81 -9.25
CA PRO A 32 13.88 22.84 -8.88
C PRO A 32 14.28 22.76 -7.40
N SER A 33 15.53 23.11 -7.07
CA SER A 33 16.00 23.17 -5.68
C SER A 33 15.31 24.26 -4.84
N SER A 34 14.62 25.19 -5.48
CA SER A 34 13.80 26.22 -4.84
C SER A 34 12.44 25.72 -4.35
N CYS A 35 12.05 24.49 -4.71
CA CYS A 35 10.80 23.91 -4.26
C CYS A 35 10.85 23.64 -2.75
N PRO A 36 9.82 24.03 -1.98
CA PRO A 36 9.80 23.78 -0.56
C PRO A 36 9.72 22.27 -0.29
N ASP A 37 10.27 21.84 0.84
CA ASP A 37 10.01 20.50 1.34
C ASP A 37 8.51 20.34 1.63
N TYR A 38 7.92 19.24 1.20
CA TYR A 38 6.47 19.07 1.29
C TYR A 38 6.00 18.70 2.71
N VAL A 39 6.86 18.13 3.56
CA VAL A 39 6.57 17.94 4.99
C VAL A 39 6.36 19.30 5.64
N ASP A 40 7.24 20.25 5.39
CA ASP A 40 7.11 21.61 5.93
C ASP A 40 5.96 22.39 5.29
N TYR A 41 5.74 22.20 4.00
CA TYR A 41 4.67 22.85 3.25
C TYR A 41 3.28 22.41 3.74
N SER A 42 3.07 21.10 3.92
CA SER A 42 1.77 20.51 4.31
C SER A 42 1.30 20.88 5.70
N GLN A 43 2.19 21.37 6.56
CA GLN A 43 1.87 21.82 7.92
C GLN A 43 1.27 23.23 8.00
N LYS A 44 1.19 23.96 6.87
CA LYS A 44 0.79 25.38 6.86
C LYS A 44 -0.40 25.60 5.94
N SER A 45 -1.32 26.48 6.35
CA SER A 45 -2.45 26.87 5.52
C SER A 45 -2.02 27.83 4.40
N HIS A 46 -2.31 27.49 3.14
CA HIS A 46 -2.03 28.34 1.97
C HIS A 46 -3.30 28.84 1.28
N LYS A 47 -3.24 30.08 0.80
CA LYS A 47 -4.29 30.69 -0.03
C LYS A 47 -4.24 30.14 -1.46
N PRO A 48 -5.36 30.14 -2.21
CA PRO A 48 -6.70 30.58 -1.78
C PRO A 48 -7.42 29.51 -0.93
N LEU A 49 -8.13 29.95 0.11
CA LEU A 49 -9.01 29.08 0.90
C LEU A 49 -10.26 28.71 0.10
N SER A 50 -10.87 27.56 0.39
CA SER A 50 -12.17 27.17 -0.15
C SER A 50 -13.26 28.19 0.25
N SER A 51 -14.35 28.23 -0.51
CA SER A 51 -15.49 29.10 -0.20
C SER A 51 -16.43 28.51 0.86
N GLY A 52 -16.25 27.24 1.24
CA GLY A 52 -17.09 26.53 2.21
C GLY A 52 -16.94 27.03 3.65
N LYS A 53 -17.57 26.33 4.59
CA LYS A 53 -17.59 26.71 6.02
C LYS A 53 -16.24 26.45 6.68
N LEU A 54 -15.56 25.37 6.28
CA LEU A 54 -14.29 24.95 6.88
C LEU A 54 -13.09 25.76 6.37
N LYS A 55 -13.24 26.49 5.25
CA LYS A 55 -12.19 27.33 4.64
C LYS A 55 -10.88 26.56 4.41
N LEU A 56 -10.99 25.32 3.95
CA LEU A 56 -9.85 24.45 3.69
C LEU A 56 -8.85 25.11 2.72
N PRO A 57 -7.54 25.10 3.03
CA PRO A 57 -6.52 25.73 2.22
C PRO A 57 -6.21 24.92 0.95
N PHE A 58 -5.49 25.56 0.03
CA PHE A 58 -4.92 24.89 -1.12
C PHE A 58 -3.61 24.22 -0.73
N MET A 59 -3.47 22.91 -0.97
CA MET A 59 -2.32 22.13 -0.49
C MET A 59 -1.50 21.46 -1.60
N ARG A 60 -1.78 21.75 -2.88
CA ARG A 60 -0.94 21.24 -3.96
C ARG A 60 0.33 22.09 -4.08
N PRO A 61 1.49 21.49 -4.38
CA PRO A 61 2.67 22.24 -4.78
C PRO A 61 2.38 23.16 -5.97
N SER A 62 3.20 24.21 -6.10
CA SER A 62 3.25 25.00 -7.34
C SER A 62 3.57 24.10 -8.52
N GLU A 63 3.18 24.52 -9.72
CA GLU A 63 3.15 23.62 -10.87
C GLU A 63 4.54 23.09 -11.24
N GLU A 64 5.59 23.89 -11.05
CA GLU A 64 6.99 23.56 -11.25
C GLU A 64 7.56 22.63 -10.17
N CYS A 65 6.89 22.50 -9.03
CA CYS A 65 7.28 21.64 -7.91
C CYS A 65 6.54 20.31 -7.86
N ARG A 66 5.68 20.02 -8.85
CA ARG A 66 4.99 18.72 -8.95
C ARG A 66 5.92 17.67 -9.55
N THR A 67 6.08 16.53 -8.88
CA THR A 67 7.04 15.49 -9.28
C THR A 67 6.63 14.69 -10.54
N PHE A 68 5.34 14.67 -10.84
CA PHE A 68 4.76 14.10 -12.05
C PHE A 68 3.48 14.85 -12.43
N LYS A 69 3.25 15.05 -13.73
CA LYS A 69 2.06 15.73 -14.26
C LYS A 69 1.28 14.78 -15.17
N SER A 70 -0.04 14.75 -14.99
CA SER A 70 -0.96 13.99 -15.83
C SER A 70 -2.14 14.87 -16.27
N PRO A 71 -2.30 15.14 -17.59
CA PRO A 71 -3.45 15.89 -18.09
C PRO A 71 -4.80 15.20 -17.78
N ALA A 72 -4.82 13.86 -17.74
CA ALA A 72 -6.02 13.11 -17.39
C ALA A 72 -6.43 13.38 -15.93
N VAL A 73 -5.47 13.45 -15.00
CA VAL A 73 -5.70 13.81 -13.60
C VAL A 73 -6.24 15.24 -13.47
N GLU A 74 -5.64 16.22 -14.14
CA GLU A 74 -6.13 17.60 -14.10
C GLU A 74 -7.56 17.74 -14.65
N LYS A 75 -7.91 16.95 -15.67
CA LYS A 75 -9.28 16.89 -16.21
C LYS A 75 -10.26 16.39 -15.15
N VAL A 76 -9.96 15.28 -14.47
CA VAL A 76 -10.83 14.75 -13.40
C VAL A 76 -11.00 15.77 -12.28
N ILE A 77 -9.93 16.42 -11.84
CA ILE A 77 -10.01 17.48 -10.81
C ILE A 77 -10.97 18.59 -11.26
N SER A 78 -10.83 19.07 -12.51
CA SER A 78 -11.70 20.10 -13.07
C SER A 78 -13.16 19.67 -13.12
N ASP A 79 -13.42 18.44 -13.59
CA ASP A 79 -14.77 17.89 -13.74
C ASP A 79 -15.46 17.71 -12.38
N ILE A 80 -14.78 17.09 -11.41
CA ILE A 80 -15.32 16.83 -10.07
C ILE A 80 -15.59 18.15 -9.36
N LYS A 81 -14.63 19.09 -9.32
CA LYS A 81 -14.79 20.38 -8.62
C LYS A 81 -15.99 21.19 -9.09
N LYS A 82 -16.31 21.16 -10.39
CA LYS A 82 -17.47 21.89 -10.94
C LYS A 82 -18.80 21.33 -10.41
N ARG A 83 -18.84 20.01 -10.18
CA ARG A 83 -20.07 19.26 -9.90
C ARG A 83 -20.33 19.08 -8.40
N VAL A 84 -19.29 19.00 -7.57
CA VAL A 84 -19.43 18.81 -6.11
C VAL A 84 -20.23 19.96 -5.47
N LYS A 85 -21.19 19.61 -4.60
CA LYS A 85 -22.06 20.53 -3.85
C LYS A 85 -21.27 21.30 -2.79
N ASN A 86 -20.54 20.59 -1.94
CA ASN A 86 -19.78 21.15 -0.82
C ASN A 86 -18.40 21.68 -1.31
N PRO A 87 -18.14 23.00 -1.26
CA PRO A 87 -16.86 23.55 -1.70
C PRO A 87 -15.65 23.06 -0.88
N ASP A 88 -15.83 22.67 0.38
CA ASP A 88 -14.76 22.10 1.20
C ASP A 88 -14.41 20.68 0.73
N LEU A 89 -15.42 19.86 0.39
CA LEU A 89 -15.19 18.55 -0.22
C LEU A 89 -14.49 18.67 -1.59
N ALA A 90 -14.89 19.66 -2.41
CA ALA A 90 -14.23 19.92 -3.67
C ALA A 90 -12.75 20.32 -3.48
N ARG A 91 -12.43 21.11 -2.46
CA ARG A 91 -11.06 21.48 -2.11
C ARG A 91 -10.27 20.28 -1.60
N LEU A 92 -10.84 19.50 -0.69
CA LEU A 92 -10.17 18.32 -0.14
C LEU A 92 -9.87 17.31 -1.26
N PHE A 93 -10.81 17.06 -2.17
CA PHE A 93 -10.59 16.23 -3.35
C PHE A 93 -9.47 16.79 -4.25
N GLU A 94 -9.47 18.11 -4.51
CA GLU A 94 -8.41 18.74 -5.31
C GLU A 94 -7.02 18.59 -4.70
N ASN A 95 -6.91 18.68 -3.37
CA ASN A 95 -5.64 18.51 -2.67
C ASN A 95 -5.18 17.04 -2.65
N THR A 96 -6.13 16.11 -2.48
CA THR A 96 -5.84 14.69 -2.20
C THR A 96 -5.69 13.84 -3.46
N PHE A 97 -6.53 14.04 -4.48
CA PHE A 97 -6.54 13.26 -5.71
C PHE A 97 -5.20 13.22 -6.46
N PRO A 98 -4.47 14.34 -6.64
CA PRO A 98 -3.17 14.32 -7.30
C PRO A 98 -2.00 14.11 -6.34
N SER A 99 -2.23 13.97 -5.02
CA SER A 99 -1.17 14.05 -3.99
C SER A 99 0.03 13.13 -4.28
N THR A 100 -0.22 11.86 -4.62
CA THR A 100 0.82 10.91 -5.05
C THR A 100 1.65 11.44 -6.23
N LEU A 101 1.02 11.88 -7.32
CA LEU A 101 1.76 12.36 -8.49
C LEU A 101 2.47 13.70 -8.23
N ASP A 102 1.82 14.58 -7.47
CA ASP A 102 2.37 15.88 -7.15
C ASP A 102 3.62 15.76 -6.27
N THR A 103 3.73 14.76 -5.38
CA THR A 103 4.77 14.78 -4.34
C THR A 103 5.62 13.51 -4.17
N THR A 104 5.17 12.33 -4.63
CA THR A 104 5.83 11.06 -4.27
C THR A 104 6.64 10.39 -5.38
N VAL A 105 6.55 10.84 -6.64
CA VAL A 105 7.30 10.26 -7.76
C VAL A 105 8.75 10.77 -7.74
N LYS A 106 9.62 10.18 -6.91
CA LYS A 106 11.02 10.63 -6.77
C LYS A 106 11.90 10.23 -7.95
N TYR A 107 11.63 9.11 -8.59
CA TYR A 107 12.32 8.69 -9.81
C TYR A 107 11.36 8.06 -10.80
N PHE A 108 11.56 8.33 -12.09
CA PHE A 108 10.87 7.67 -13.19
C PHE A 108 11.66 7.81 -14.48
N ASP A 109 12.01 6.67 -15.07
CA ASP A 109 12.65 6.55 -16.37
C ASP A 109 11.89 5.50 -17.21
N ALA A 110 11.13 5.99 -18.20
CA ALA A 110 10.34 5.15 -19.09
C ALA A 110 11.20 4.23 -19.99
N LYS A 111 12.46 4.60 -20.28
CA LYS A 111 13.36 3.80 -21.12
C LYS A 111 13.95 2.64 -20.32
N LYS A 112 14.36 2.91 -19.08
CA LYS A 112 14.80 1.86 -18.15
C LYS A 112 13.66 1.03 -17.59
N ASN A 113 12.41 1.51 -17.72
CA ASN A 113 11.22 0.91 -17.14
C ASN A 113 11.35 0.78 -15.61
N LEU A 114 11.81 1.86 -14.97
CA LEU A 114 12.01 1.94 -13.53
C LEU A 114 11.35 3.20 -12.97
N ALA A 115 10.71 3.05 -11.82
CA ALA A 115 10.16 4.12 -11.02
C ALA A 115 10.49 3.91 -9.55
N PHE A 116 10.50 4.99 -8.77
CA PHE A 116 10.64 4.95 -7.32
C PHE A 116 9.62 5.91 -6.69
N ILE A 117 8.71 5.35 -5.91
CA ILE A 117 7.56 6.03 -5.32
C ILE A 117 7.72 6.03 -3.81
N VAL A 118 7.77 7.20 -3.19
CA VAL A 118 7.90 7.29 -1.73
C VAL A 118 6.54 7.30 -1.03
N THR A 119 6.48 6.92 0.24
CA THR A 119 5.22 6.95 1.02
C THR A 119 4.72 8.38 1.27
N GLY A 120 5.67 9.31 1.35
CA GLY A 120 5.46 10.72 1.60
C GLY A 120 6.67 11.30 2.33
N ASP A 121 6.46 11.60 3.61
CA ASP A 121 7.47 12.08 4.56
C ASP A 121 8.68 11.13 4.77
N ILE A 122 8.60 9.87 4.33
CA ILE A 122 9.69 8.88 4.41
C ILE A 122 10.23 8.61 3.00
N THR A 123 11.55 8.74 2.81
CA THR A 123 12.22 8.49 1.51
C THR A 123 12.53 7.00 1.31
N ALA A 124 11.46 6.19 1.24
CA ALA A 124 11.49 4.77 0.89
C ALA A 124 10.17 4.35 0.24
N GLN A 125 10.21 3.27 -0.54
CA GLN A 125 9.04 2.73 -1.22
C GLN A 125 8.50 1.51 -0.48
N TRP A 126 7.27 1.59 0.00
CA TRP A 126 6.51 0.42 0.46
C TRP A 126 5.68 -0.15 -0.69
N LEU A 127 5.65 -1.47 -0.80
CA LEU A 127 4.82 -2.19 -1.78
C LEU A 127 3.33 -1.95 -1.50
N ARG A 128 2.92 -2.02 -0.21
CA ARG A 128 1.57 -1.68 0.26
C ARG A 128 1.16 -0.27 -0.16
N ASP A 129 1.95 0.73 0.25
CA ASP A 129 1.65 2.14 -0.03
C ASP A 129 1.50 2.38 -1.51
N THR A 130 2.42 1.86 -2.33
CA THR A 130 2.35 2.04 -3.80
C THR A 130 1.09 1.38 -4.38
N GLY A 131 0.72 0.20 -3.89
CA GLY A 131 -0.52 -0.50 -4.28
C GLY A 131 -1.80 0.26 -3.96
N ASN A 132 -1.78 1.16 -2.97
CA ASN A 132 -2.92 1.98 -2.58
C ASN A 132 -2.83 3.42 -3.10
N GLN A 133 -1.64 3.99 -3.22
CA GLN A 133 -1.39 5.35 -3.73
C GLN A 133 -1.81 5.52 -5.20
N PHE A 134 -1.85 4.44 -5.99
CA PHE A 134 -2.21 4.49 -7.40
C PHE A 134 -3.61 3.95 -7.71
N ALA A 135 -4.33 3.41 -6.72
CA ALA A 135 -5.60 2.70 -6.93
C ALA A 135 -6.65 3.54 -7.68
N HIS A 136 -6.78 4.81 -7.32
CA HIS A 136 -7.71 5.76 -7.94
C HIS A 136 -7.31 6.24 -9.34
N LEU A 137 -6.08 5.95 -9.78
CA LEU A 137 -5.52 6.42 -11.05
C LEU A 137 -5.63 5.39 -12.17
N TYR A 138 -5.93 4.12 -11.87
CA TYR A 138 -5.86 3.06 -12.88
C TYR A 138 -6.86 3.22 -14.04
N LYS A 139 -8.06 3.76 -13.79
CA LYS A 139 -9.04 4.07 -14.85
C LYS A 139 -8.55 5.14 -15.84
N LEU A 140 -7.54 5.93 -15.47
CA LEU A 140 -6.95 6.98 -16.31
C LEU A 140 -5.84 6.50 -17.24
N LEU A 141 -5.28 5.31 -17.01
CA LEU A 141 -4.14 4.81 -17.79
C LEU A 141 -4.40 4.74 -19.32
N PRO A 142 -5.61 4.40 -19.81
CA PRO A 142 -5.89 4.43 -21.24
C PRO A 142 -5.81 5.83 -21.87
N GLN A 143 -6.03 6.87 -21.06
CA GLN A 143 -6.12 8.27 -21.49
C GLN A 143 -4.78 9.00 -21.39
N ASP A 144 -3.81 8.46 -20.63
CA ASP A 144 -2.51 9.08 -20.40
C ASP A 144 -1.37 8.07 -20.56
N LYS A 145 -0.65 8.19 -21.69
CA LYS A 145 0.49 7.32 -22.03
C LYS A 145 1.64 7.43 -21.04
N ASN A 146 1.87 8.62 -20.47
CA ASN A 146 2.96 8.83 -19.52
C ASN A 146 2.63 8.19 -18.17
N LEU A 147 1.38 8.36 -17.70
CA LEU A 147 0.89 7.70 -16.49
C LEU A 147 0.89 6.18 -16.65
N LYS A 148 0.46 5.67 -17.81
CA LYS A 148 0.58 4.25 -18.16
C LYS A 148 2.02 3.75 -18.10
N ALA A 149 2.98 4.52 -18.62
CA ALA A 149 4.39 4.16 -18.56
C ALA A 149 4.94 4.17 -17.12
N LEU A 150 4.52 5.13 -16.28
CA LEU A 150 4.86 5.18 -14.86
C LEU A 150 4.40 3.93 -14.12
N VAL A 151 3.12 3.54 -14.25
CA VAL A 151 2.61 2.35 -13.55
C VAL A 151 3.29 1.07 -14.03
N LYS A 152 3.61 0.95 -15.33
CA LYS A 152 4.38 -0.20 -15.83
C LYS A 152 5.79 -0.26 -15.22
N ALA A 153 6.42 0.89 -15.07
CA ALA A 153 7.73 1.01 -14.46
C ALA A 153 7.71 0.65 -12.96
N ILE A 154 6.64 1.02 -12.24
CA ILE A 154 6.40 0.60 -10.85
C ILE A 154 6.35 -0.94 -10.76
N ILE A 155 5.52 -1.60 -11.58
CA ILE A 155 5.42 -3.07 -11.59
C ILE A 155 6.79 -3.71 -11.80
N ASN A 156 7.60 -3.18 -12.72
CA ASN A 156 8.91 -3.75 -12.99
C ASN A 156 9.92 -3.50 -11.85
N THR A 157 9.90 -2.33 -11.21
CA THR A 157 10.72 -2.05 -10.04
C THR A 157 10.34 -2.99 -8.89
N GLU A 158 9.06 -3.09 -8.54
CA GLU A 158 8.59 -3.93 -7.45
C GLU A 158 8.84 -5.42 -7.70
N ALA A 159 8.68 -5.87 -8.94
CA ALA A 159 9.01 -7.24 -9.31
C ALA A 159 10.51 -7.55 -9.09
N ARG A 160 11.40 -6.58 -9.31
CA ARG A 160 12.84 -6.73 -9.00
C ARG A 160 13.05 -6.86 -7.49
N TYR A 161 12.45 -5.99 -6.69
CA TYR A 161 12.53 -6.05 -5.24
C TYR A 161 12.04 -7.39 -4.66
N ILE A 162 10.84 -7.83 -5.06
CA ILE A 162 10.25 -9.09 -4.62
C ILE A 162 11.09 -10.29 -5.08
N SER A 163 11.72 -10.21 -6.25
CA SER A 163 12.59 -11.29 -6.76
C SER A 163 13.79 -11.57 -5.85
N GLU A 164 14.30 -10.52 -5.18
CA GLU A 164 15.48 -10.59 -4.32
C GLU A 164 15.10 -10.78 -2.85
N TYR A 165 14.12 -10.03 -2.36
CA TYR A 165 13.73 -9.98 -0.94
C TYR A 165 12.21 -10.08 -0.75
N PRO A 166 11.60 -11.25 -1.00
CA PRO A 166 10.14 -11.40 -1.02
C PRO A 166 9.47 -11.32 0.36
N TYR A 167 10.27 -11.30 1.43
CA TYR A 167 9.80 -11.10 2.80
C TYR A 167 9.78 -9.64 3.23
N CYS A 168 10.35 -8.71 2.46
CA CYS A 168 10.44 -7.31 2.86
C CYS A 168 9.36 -6.46 2.17
N GLY A 169 8.72 -5.57 2.93
CA GLY A 169 7.70 -4.65 2.41
C GLY A 169 8.26 -3.33 1.87
N SER A 170 9.48 -2.93 2.25
CA SER A 170 10.01 -1.60 1.95
C SER A 170 11.44 -1.54 1.43
N PHE A 171 11.66 -0.65 0.46
CA PHE A 171 12.85 -0.66 -0.39
C PHE A 171 13.46 0.72 -0.58
N GLN A 172 14.78 0.71 -0.75
CA GLN A 172 15.62 1.84 -1.10
C GLN A 172 15.46 2.21 -2.58
N PRO A 173 15.86 3.43 -3.00
CA PRO A 173 15.86 3.79 -4.42
C PRO A 173 16.65 2.80 -5.27
N PRO A 174 16.20 2.48 -6.50
CA PRO A 174 17.00 1.66 -7.39
C PRO A 174 18.32 2.38 -7.70
N PRO A 175 19.48 1.69 -7.76
CA PRO A 175 20.77 2.34 -8.05
C PRO A 175 20.78 3.20 -9.31
N GLU A 176 19.98 2.84 -10.32
CA GLU A 176 19.81 3.58 -11.58
C GLU A 176 19.16 4.96 -11.41
N SER A 177 18.57 5.24 -10.25
CA SER A 177 18.09 6.57 -9.85
C SER A 177 19.21 7.47 -9.35
N GLY A 178 20.30 6.86 -8.85
CA GLY A 178 21.40 7.48 -8.14
C GLY A 178 20.99 8.41 -6.98
N LEU A 179 19.82 8.16 -6.42
CA LEU A 179 19.44 8.65 -5.09
C LEU A 179 20.17 7.79 -4.05
N SER A 180 20.64 8.42 -2.98
CA SER A 180 21.26 7.70 -1.87
C SER A 180 20.20 6.91 -1.08
N PRO A 181 20.54 5.71 -0.59
CA PRO A 181 19.75 5.02 0.42
C PRO A 181 19.57 5.87 1.69
N SER A 182 18.43 5.71 2.34
CA SER A 182 18.09 6.38 3.61
C SER A 182 18.32 5.42 4.78
N VAL A 183 18.73 5.94 5.94
CA VAL A 183 18.82 5.13 7.17
C VAL A 183 17.46 5.07 7.86
N ASN A 184 17.07 3.86 8.29
CA ASN A 184 15.93 3.65 9.16
C ASN A 184 16.41 3.22 10.56
N ASP A 185 16.17 4.06 11.56
CA ASP A 185 16.58 3.77 12.94
C ASP A 185 15.80 2.57 13.52
N TYR A 186 14.57 2.31 13.06
CA TYR A 186 13.79 1.14 13.48
C TYR A 186 14.29 -0.19 12.89
N ALA A 187 15.01 -0.14 11.77
CA ALA A 187 15.68 -1.30 11.19
C ALA A 187 17.09 -1.51 11.76
N THR A 188 17.62 -0.54 12.52
CA THR A 188 18.94 -0.62 13.12
C THR A 188 18.92 -1.56 14.32
N LEU A 189 19.97 -2.41 14.44
CA LEU A 189 20.05 -3.47 15.44
C LEU A 189 18.88 -4.47 15.38
N VAL A 190 18.30 -4.67 14.19
CA VAL A 190 17.33 -5.74 13.95
C VAL A 190 18.03 -6.92 13.27
N THR A 191 17.82 -8.12 13.79
CA THR A 191 18.20 -9.35 13.11
C THR A 191 17.05 -9.79 12.21
N VAL A 192 17.35 -10.05 10.94
CA VAL A 192 16.42 -10.65 9.99
C VAL A 192 17.06 -11.89 9.38
N ASN A 193 16.32 -12.98 9.30
CA ASN A 193 16.70 -14.16 8.54
C ASN A 193 15.57 -14.52 7.58
N PRO A 194 15.84 -14.72 6.27
CA PRO A 194 17.13 -14.58 5.61
C PRO A 194 17.71 -13.16 5.70
N PRO A 195 19.05 -13.00 5.71
CA PRO A 195 19.68 -11.69 5.84
C PRO A 195 19.38 -10.80 4.63
N VAL A 196 19.35 -9.49 4.87
CA VAL A 196 19.01 -8.47 3.86
C VAL A 196 20.18 -7.54 3.57
N ASP A 197 20.20 -6.96 2.36
CA ASP A 197 21.11 -5.87 2.02
C ASP A 197 20.42 -4.52 2.26
N ASN A 198 20.94 -3.74 3.20
CA ASN A 198 20.40 -2.42 3.56
C ASN A 198 20.59 -1.35 2.46
N GLN A 199 21.34 -1.66 1.40
CA GLN A 199 21.41 -0.81 0.20
C GLN A 199 20.20 -1.01 -0.72
N THR A 200 19.46 -2.12 -0.56
CA THR A 200 18.26 -2.43 -1.35
C THR A 200 17.00 -2.38 -0.50
N VAL A 201 17.07 -2.89 0.73
CA VAL A 201 15.94 -2.97 1.67
C VAL A 201 15.99 -1.80 2.64
N PHE A 202 14.88 -1.09 2.79
CA PHE A 202 14.77 0.00 3.77
C PHE A 202 14.42 -0.56 5.16
N GLU A 203 13.45 -1.47 5.21
CA GLU A 203 13.11 -2.29 6.37
C GLU A 203 12.54 -3.63 5.89
N CYS A 204 12.79 -4.71 6.62
CA CYS A 204 12.30 -6.03 6.26
C CYS A 204 11.29 -6.57 7.27
N LYS A 205 10.18 -5.88 7.47
CA LYS A 205 9.02 -6.42 8.16
C LYS A 205 8.20 -7.23 7.17
N TYR A 206 7.97 -8.51 7.48
CA TYR A 206 7.19 -9.37 6.60
C TYR A 206 5.70 -9.17 6.79
N GLU A 207 5.08 -8.67 5.72
CA GLU A 207 3.72 -8.21 5.57
C GLU A 207 3.10 -8.88 4.33
N LEU A 208 2.06 -9.70 4.52
CA LEU A 208 1.45 -10.45 3.42
C LEU A 208 0.75 -9.51 2.43
N ASP A 209 0.20 -8.41 2.94
CA ASP A 209 -0.44 -7.37 2.14
C ASP A 209 0.53 -6.66 1.19
N SER A 210 1.83 -6.60 1.50
CA SER A 210 2.83 -6.04 0.58
C SER A 210 2.88 -6.82 -0.75
N LEU A 211 2.82 -8.15 -0.68
CA LEU A 211 2.77 -9.00 -1.88
C LEU A 211 1.40 -8.91 -2.58
N ALA A 212 0.31 -8.83 -1.82
CA ALA A 212 -1.03 -8.64 -2.38
C ALA A 212 -1.17 -7.27 -3.07
N GLY A 213 -0.52 -6.23 -2.53
CA GLY A 213 -0.44 -4.89 -3.10
C GLY A 213 0.20 -4.91 -4.49
N PHE A 214 1.34 -5.59 -4.66
CA PHE A 214 1.95 -5.79 -5.98
C PHE A 214 1.00 -6.48 -6.98
N LEU A 215 0.32 -7.56 -6.54
CA LEU A 215 -0.66 -8.27 -7.38
C LEU A 215 -1.84 -7.37 -7.79
N LYS A 216 -2.32 -6.51 -6.88
CA LYS A 216 -3.34 -5.49 -7.15
C LYS A 216 -2.91 -4.52 -8.24
N ILE A 217 -1.65 -4.06 -8.24
CA ILE A 217 -1.12 -3.19 -9.31
C ILE A 217 -1.10 -3.93 -10.65
N VAL A 218 -0.57 -5.16 -10.67
CA VAL A 218 -0.48 -6.00 -11.86
C VAL A 218 -1.85 -6.21 -12.51
N ARG A 219 -2.83 -6.66 -11.71
CA ARG A 219 -4.21 -6.84 -12.16
C ARG A 219 -4.77 -5.55 -12.72
N SER A 220 -4.71 -4.47 -11.94
CA SER A 220 -5.35 -3.21 -12.28
C SER A 220 -4.74 -2.58 -13.54
N TYR A 221 -3.42 -2.72 -13.72
CA TYR A 221 -2.74 -2.27 -14.92
C TYR A 221 -3.25 -3.01 -16.16
N TYR A 222 -3.29 -4.34 -16.13
CA TYR A 222 -3.77 -5.11 -17.27
C TYR A 222 -5.25 -4.85 -17.55
N ASP A 223 -6.10 -4.85 -16.53
CA ASP A 223 -7.54 -4.68 -16.72
C ASP A 223 -7.90 -3.36 -17.38
N ASN A 224 -7.17 -2.28 -17.08
CA ASN A 224 -7.41 -0.98 -17.70
C ASN A 224 -6.71 -0.82 -19.06
N THR A 225 -5.49 -1.36 -19.22
CA THR A 225 -4.66 -1.04 -20.40
C THR A 225 -4.61 -2.12 -21.46
N LYS A 226 -4.99 -3.36 -21.10
CA LYS A 226 -4.81 -4.60 -21.87
C LYS A 226 -3.36 -4.85 -22.32
N ASP A 227 -2.40 -4.21 -21.67
CA ASP A 227 -0.98 -4.30 -22.01
C ASP A 227 -0.31 -5.40 -21.18
N ALA A 228 0.12 -6.47 -21.84
CA ALA A 228 0.81 -7.60 -21.21
C ALA A 228 2.34 -7.43 -21.16
N SER A 229 2.90 -6.30 -21.60
CA SER A 229 4.36 -6.10 -21.69
C SER A 229 5.05 -6.01 -20.33
N PHE A 230 4.29 -5.94 -19.23
CA PHE A 230 4.85 -6.09 -17.87
C PHE A 230 5.32 -7.52 -17.57
N ILE A 231 4.84 -8.53 -18.32
CA ILE A 231 5.25 -9.94 -18.14
C ILE A 231 6.64 -10.14 -18.73
N ASN A 232 7.65 -9.78 -17.94
CA ASN A 232 9.06 -9.94 -18.25
C ASN A 232 9.72 -10.93 -17.25
N ASN A 233 11.05 -11.03 -17.30
CA ASN A 233 11.78 -11.94 -16.41
C ASN A 233 11.67 -11.56 -14.92
N ASN A 234 11.66 -10.26 -14.60
CA ASN A 234 11.47 -9.79 -13.23
C ASN A 234 10.10 -10.20 -12.70
N PHE A 235 9.03 -9.99 -13.49
CA PHE A 235 7.69 -10.43 -13.10
C PHE A 235 7.62 -11.94 -12.84
N LYS A 236 8.16 -12.76 -13.75
CA LYS A 236 8.17 -14.22 -13.58
C LYS A 236 8.94 -14.66 -12.34
N SER A 237 10.07 -14.01 -12.07
CA SER A 237 10.88 -14.26 -10.87
C SER A 237 10.12 -13.86 -9.60
N ALA A 238 9.47 -12.69 -9.58
CA ALA A 238 8.63 -12.23 -8.48
C ALA A 238 7.49 -13.22 -8.19
N MET A 239 6.76 -13.66 -9.22
CA MET A 239 5.68 -14.64 -9.05
C MET A 239 6.17 -15.97 -8.46
N LYS A 240 7.37 -16.42 -8.86
CA LYS A 240 8.00 -17.62 -8.26
C LYS A 240 8.30 -17.41 -6.77
N GLN A 241 8.82 -16.24 -6.41
CA GLN A 241 9.11 -15.92 -5.00
C GLN A 241 7.84 -15.76 -4.16
N ILE A 242 6.79 -15.13 -4.70
CA ILE A 242 5.49 -15.01 -4.03
C ILE A 242 4.90 -16.39 -3.72
N LEU A 243 4.89 -17.29 -4.70
CA LEU A 243 4.42 -18.68 -4.48
C LEU A 243 5.25 -19.42 -3.44
N ARG A 244 6.58 -19.20 -3.43
CA ARG A 244 7.46 -19.77 -2.40
C ARG A 244 7.10 -19.24 -1.01
N VAL A 245 6.92 -17.93 -0.85
CA VAL A 245 6.54 -17.34 0.44
C VAL A 245 5.18 -17.82 0.91
N ILE A 246 4.20 -17.93 0.01
CA ILE A 246 2.87 -18.47 0.33
C ILE A 246 3.00 -19.90 0.88
N ASP A 247 3.80 -20.75 0.23
CA ASP A 247 4.04 -22.12 0.68
C ASP A 247 4.76 -22.17 2.04
N GLU A 248 5.89 -21.48 2.16
CA GLU A 248 6.72 -21.40 3.36
C GLU A 248 5.93 -20.90 4.59
N GLN A 249 5.07 -19.89 4.39
CA GLN A 249 4.31 -19.27 5.47
C GLN A 249 2.95 -19.93 5.72
N SER A 250 2.56 -20.92 4.93
CA SER A 250 1.40 -21.77 5.21
C SER A 250 1.74 -22.95 6.13
N GLN A 251 3.02 -23.18 6.46
CA GLN A 251 3.46 -24.31 7.29
C GLN A 251 3.21 -24.06 8.78
N SER A 252 2.98 -25.16 9.53
CA SER A 252 2.93 -25.16 11.00
C SER A 252 4.30 -24.84 11.58
N THR A 253 4.35 -24.33 12.81
CA THR A 253 5.61 -24.18 13.57
C THR A 253 6.30 -25.52 13.82
N TRP A 254 5.54 -26.60 13.96
CA TRP A 254 6.06 -27.95 14.18
C TRP A 254 5.71 -28.83 12.99
N ALA A 255 6.72 -29.47 12.40
CA ALA A 255 6.51 -30.53 11.41
C ALA A 255 6.04 -31.83 12.09
N GLU A 256 5.63 -32.81 11.29
CA GLU A 256 5.16 -34.12 11.79
C GLU A 256 6.22 -34.87 12.63
N ASP A 257 7.50 -34.64 12.34
CA ASP A 257 8.64 -35.21 13.08
C ASP A 257 9.09 -34.37 14.28
N TRP A 258 8.31 -33.34 14.65
CA TRP A 258 8.60 -32.37 15.72
C TRP A 258 9.80 -31.46 15.46
N SER A 259 10.30 -31.36 14.23
CA SER A 259 11.25 -30.32 13.86
C SER A 259 10.57 -28.93 13.88
N TYR A 260 11.33 -27.93 14.32
CA TYR A 260 10.88 -26.54 14.35
C TYR A 260 11.03 -25.91 12.97
N VAL A 261 9.92 -25.46 12.38
CA VAL A 261 9.86 -24.88 11.04
C VAL A 261 9.91 -23.36 11.13
N SER A 262 10.93 -22.76 10.52
CA SER A 262 11.15 -21.31 10.48
C SER A 262 11.82 -20.91 9.18
N TYR A 263 11.07 -20.32 8.26
CA TYR A 263 11.61 -19.77 7.02
C TYR A 263 11.98 -18.28 7.10
N TYR A 264 11.33 -17.56 8.02
CA TYR A 264 11.59 -16.14 8.26
C TYR A 264 11.57 -15.86 9.76
N ASN A 265 12.55 -15.08 10.24
CA ASN A 265 12.54 -14.54 11.59
C ASN A 265 13.02 -13.09 11.60
N TRP A 266 12.49 -12.34 12.55
CA TRP A 266 12.75 -10.92 12.71
C TRP A 266 12.73 -10.58 14.20
N THR A 267 13.75 -9.90 14.70
CA THR A 267 13.76 -9.46 16.09
C THR A 267 14.65 -8.25 16.30
N GLY A 268 14.18 -7.28 17.08
CA GLY A 268 15.04 -6.24 17.65
C GLY A 268 16.05 -6.84 18.62
N GLN A 269 17.29 -6.33 18.59
CA GLN A 269 18.32 -6.62 19.57
C GLN A 269 18.30 -5.57 20.70
N ALA A 270 19.12 -5.79 21.74
CA ALA A 270 19.29 -4.83 22.82
C ALA A 270 19.71 -3.45 22.27
N GLY A 271 18.92 -2.42 22.58
CA GLY A 271 19.14 -1.05 22.11
C GLY A 271 18.47 -0.70 20.77
N SER A 272 17.81 -1.65 20.11
CA SER A 272 16.96 -1.34 18.95
C SER A 272 15.71 -0.56 19.38
N LEU A 273 15.21 0.31 18.51
CA LEU A 273 13.87 0.91 18.66
C LEU A 273 12.76 -0.14 18.44
N SER A 274 13.06 -1.15 17.61
CA SER A 274 12.19 -2.29 17.37
C SER A 274 12.24 -3.26 18.56
N PRO A 275 11.10 -3.82 18.98
CA PRO A 275 11.05 -4.69 20.13
C PRO A 275 11.70 -6.06 19.85
N PRO A 276 12.21 -6.76 20.88
CA PRO A 276 12.56 -8.16 20.75
C PRO A 276 11.29 -8.99 20.50
N VAL A 277 11.41 -10.00 19.63
CA VAL A 277 10.30 -10.90 19.29
C VAL A 277 10.56 -12.29 19.89
N PRO A 278 9.57 -12.89 20.59
CA PRO A 278 9.69 -14.23 21.16
C PRO A 278 10.05 -15.31 20.14
N ASN A 279 10.45 -16.48 20.67
CA ASN A 279 10.77 -17.67 19.88
C ASN A 279 11.82 -17.39 18.79
N SER A 280 12.88 -16.67 19.17
CA SER A 280 13.99 -16.29 18.29
C SER A 280 13.54 -15.53 17.05
N GLY A 281 12.56 -14.64 17.19
CA GLY A 281 12.05 -13.82 16.09
C GLY A 281 10.92 -14.45 15.26
N ASN A 282 10.35 -15.57 15.71
CA ASN A 282 9.25 -16.24 14.99
C ASN A 282 7.85 -15.80 15.45
N GLY A 283 7.74 -15.16 16.61
CA GLY A 283 6.45 -14.85 17.22
C GLY A 283 5.76 -16.09 17.81
N GLU A 284 4.45 -16.00 18.04
CA GLU A 284 3.67 -17.10 18.61
C GLU A 284 3.61 -18.33 17.69
N PRO A 285 3.61 -19.57 18.24
CA PRO A 285 3.45 -20.77 17.43
C PRO A 285 2.13 -20.81 16.67
N LYS A 286 2.17 -21.36 15.45
CA LYS A 286 1.03 -21.46 14.53
C LYS A 286 0.77 -22.90 14.09
N LEU A 287 -0.50 -23.22 13.87
CA LEU A 287 -0.96 -24.47 13.28
C LEU A 287 -1.50 -24.22 11.87
N ALA A 288 -0.91 -24.87 10.87
CA ALA A 288 -1.32 -24.76 9.48
C ALA A 288 -2.81 -25.14 9.33
N ASN A 289 -3.56 -24.26 8.67
CA ASN A 289 -4.99 -24.42 8.42
C ASN A 289 -5.42 -23.88 7.04
N GLY A 290 -4.46 -23.67 6.14
CA GLY A 290 -4.68 -23.11 4.80
C GLY A 290 -4.57 -21.59 4.71
N LEU A 291 -4.45 -20.88 5.84
CA LEU A 291 -4.05 -19.47 5.86
C LEU A 291 -2.53 -19.33 5.69
N VAL A 292 -2.12 -18.19 5.16
CA VAL A 292 -0.72 -17.78 5.02
C VAL A 292 -0.37 -16.87 6.19
N ALA A 293 0.67 -17.21 6.92
CA ALA A 293 1.15 -16.44 8.06
C ALA A 293 1.81 -15.14 7.61
N CYS A 294 1.80 -14.17 8.51
CA CYS A 294 2.42 -12.87 8.41
C CYS A 294 3.10 -12.54 9.75
N SER A 295 4.15 -11.70 9.76
CA SER A 295 4.81 -11.28 11.01
C SER A 295 4.31 -9.94 11.51
N HIS A 296 4.03 -9.02 10.59
CA HIS A 296 3.58 -7.66 10.86
C HIS A 296 2.25 -7.37 10.15
N ARG A 297 1.46 -6.47 10.71
CA ARG A 297 0.21 -5.97 10.12
C ARG A 297 0.51 -4.94 9.02
N PRO A 298 -0.49 -4.55 8.23
CA PRO A 298 -0.40 -3.39 7.34
C PRO A 298 -0.05 -2.06 8.04
N SER A 299 -0.07 -2.02 9.38
CA SER A 299 0.38 -0.89 10.20
C SER A 299 1.87 -0.92 10.54
N ASP A 300 2.65 -1.88 10.00
CA ASP A 300 4.05 -2.15 10.37
C ASP A 300 4.23 -2.59 11.85
N ASP A 301 3.14 -2.90 12.57
CA ASP A 301 3.15 -3.42 13.93
C ASP A 301 3.22 -4.95 13.96
N LEU A 302 3.85 -5.54 14.98
CA LEU A 302 3.85 -6.98 15.17
C LEU A 302 2.43 -7.53 15.36
N SER A 303 2.13 -8.61 14.66
CA SER A 303 0.92 -9.41 14.90
C SER A 303 0.99 -10.11 16.26
N VAL A 304 -0.16 -10.33 16.90
CA VAL A 304 -0.25 -11.18 18.10
C VAL A 304 -0.31 -12.64 17.66
N PHE A 305 -1.18 -12.94 16.70
CA PHE A 305 -1.17 -14.22 15.99
C PHE A 305 -0.95 -14.01 14.50
N ASN A 306 -0.12 -14.86 13.90
CA ASN A 306 0.40 -14.63 12.56
C ASN A 306 -0.62 -14.77 11.42
N TYR A 307 -1.78 -15.40 11.61
CA TYR A 307 -2.80 -15.46 10.56
C TYR A 307 -3.75 -14.28 10.67
N ILE A 308 -3.45 -13.22 9.91
CA ILE A 308 -4.28 -12.01 9.80
C ILE A 308 -5.38 -12.25 8.75
N THR A 309 -6.63 -12.08 9.15
CA THR A 309 -7.81 -12.38 8.33
C THR A 309 -7.90 -11.51 7.08
N SER A 310 -7.72 -10.20 7.23
CA SER A 310 -7.87 -9.23 6.14
C SER A 310 -6.77 -9.37 5.08
N ASP A 311 -5.54 -9.64 5.49
CA ASP A 311 -4.41 -9.92 4.59
C ASP A 311 -4.67 -11.17 3.75
N ASN A 312 -5.11 -12.26 4.39
CA ASN A 312 -5.44 -13.50 3.70
C ASN A 312 -6.64 -13.33 2.76
N ALA A 313 -7.64 -12.54 3.17
CA ALA A 313 -8.75 -12.18 2.30
C ALA A 313 -8.26 -11.44 1.05
N MET A 314 -7.44 -10.39 1.20
CA MET A 314 -6.86 -9.63 0.09
C MET A 314 -6.01 -10.52 -0.83
N MET A 315 -5.12 -11.34 -0.25
CA MET A 315 -4.28 -12.27 -0.99
C MET A 315 -5.11 -13.25 -1.82
N SER A 316 -6.18 -13.82 -1.24
CA SER A 316 -7.06 -14.74 -1.98
C SER A 316 -7.74 -14.09 -3.19
N VAL A 317 -8.16 -12.83 -3.06
CA VAL A 317 -8.81 -12.08 -4.15
C VAL A 317 -7.81 -11.75 -5.25
N GLU A 318 -6.64 -11.22 -4.89
CA GLU A 318 -5.66 -10.78 -5.89
C GLU A 318 -4.97 -11.95 -6.61
N LEU A 319 -4.79 -13.10 -5.94
CA LEU A 319 -4.34 -14.33 -6.62
C LEU A 319 -5.33 -14.81 -7.69
N ASP A 320 -6.63 -14.83 -7.37
CA ASP A 320 -7.67 -15.26 -8.31
C ASP A 320 -7.77 -14.29 -9.51
N ASN A 321 -7.76 -12.99 -9.24
CA ASN A 321 -7.82 -12.00 -10.29
C ASN A 321 -6.57 -12.02 -11.20
N VAL A 322 -5.37 -12.19 -10.64
CA VAL A 322 -4.15 -12.32 -11.46
C VAL A 322 -4.18 -13.62 -12.27
N ALA A 323 -4.74 -14.72 -11.75
CA ALA A 323 -4.96 -15.92 -12.54
C ALA A 323 -5.84 -15.64 -13.77
N ASP A 324 -6.91 -14.86 -13.61
CA ASP A 324 -7.78 -14.45 -14.72
C ASP A 324 -7.07 -13.56 -15.74
N VAL A 325 -6.19 -12.66 -15.28
CA VAL A 325 -5.32 -11.87 -16.18
C VAL A 325 -4.41 -12.78 -17.00
N LEU A 326 -3.75 -13.74 -16.36
CA LEU A 326 -2.84 -14.68 -17.03
C LEU A 326 -3.56 -15.58 -18.04
N ASP A 327 -4.81 -15.99 -17.76
CA ASP A 327 -5.64 -16.74 -18.70
C ASP A 327 -6.03 -15.89 -19.92
N LYS A 328 -6.38 -14.61 -19.73
CA LYS A 328 -6.69 -13.67 -20.81
C LYS A 328 -5.48 -13.35 -21.69
N VAL A 329 -4.30 -13.21 -21.10
CA VAL A 329 -3.04 -12.99 -21.85
C VAL A 329 -2.66 -14.24 -22.66
N GLY A 330 -2.89 -15.42 -22.10
CA GLY A 330 -2.48 -16.69 -22.70
C GLY A 330 -1.01 -17.06 -22.44
N GLY A 331 -0.68 -18.34 -22.63
CA GLY A 331 0.69 -18.84 -22.48
C GLY A 331 1.19 -19.04 -21.03
N GLN A 332 0.34 -18.83 -20.01
CA GLN A 332 0.69 -18.95 -18.59
C GLN A 332 -0.23 -19.90 -17.81
N LYS A 333 -0.85 -20.89 -18.49
CA LYS A 333 -1.89 -21.78 -17.93
C LYS A 333 -1.47 -22.51 -16.64
N SER A 334 -0.21 -22.93 -16.53
CA SER A 334 0.27 -23.60 -15.32
C SER A 334 0.29 -22.65 -14.13
N LEU A 335 0.80 -21.43 -14.33
CA LEU A 335 0.87 -20.42 -13.28
C LEU A 335 -0.54 -19.99 -12.86
N SER A 336 -1.44 -19.71 -13.81
CA SER A 336 -2.82 -19.34 -13.48
C SER A 336 -3.56 -20.42 -12.69
N ALA A 337 -3.40 -21.70 -13.06
CA ALA A 337 -3.97 -22.82 -12.31
C ALA A 337 -3.43 -22.90 -10.87
N THR A 338 -2.12 -22.72 -10.68
CA THR A 338 -1.49 -22.69 -9.35
C THR A 338 -2.03 -21.55 -8.49
N LEU A 339 -2.07 -20.32 -9.03
CA LEU A 339 -2.60 -19.16 -8.30
C LEU A 339 -4.05 -19.37 -7.86
N ARG A 340 -4.90 -19.88 -8.76
CA ARG A 340 -6.31 -20.19 -8.46
C ARG A 340 -6.46 -21.27 -7.39
N GLY A 341 -5.56 -22.25 -7.37
CA GLY A 341 -5.47 -23.26 -6.31
C GLY A 341 -5.23 -22.62 -4.94
N HIS A 342 -4.20 -21.78 -4.81
CA HIS A 342 -3.91 -21.07 -3.56
C HIS A 342 -5.04 -20.12 -3.16
N ALA A 343 -5.58 -19.35 -4.11
CA ALA A 343 -6.70 -18.44 -3.88
C ALA A 343 -7.90 -19.16 -3.25
N LYS A 344 -8.27 -20.32 -3.81
CA LYS A 344 -9.36 -21.15 -3.30
C LYS A 344 -9.08 -21.64 -1.88
N THR A 345 -7.89 -22.18 -1.62
CA THR A 345 -7.50 -22.69 -0.30
C THR A 345 -7.56 -21.59 0.75
N ILE A 346 -6.93 -20.44 0.49
CA ILE A 346 -6.88 -19.32 1.42
C ILE A 346 -8.29 -18.76 1.67
N ARG A 347 -9.09 -18.57 0.62
CA ARG A 347 -10.47 -18.09 0.74
C ARG A 347 -11.33 -19.00 1.62
N GLN A 348 -11.20 -20.32 1.46
CA GLN A 348 -11.91 -21.29 2.30
C GLN A 348 -11.40 -21.26 3.74
N ALA A 349 -10.09 -21.14 3.94
CA ALA A 349 -9.48 -21.07 5.26
C ALA A 349 -9.92 -19.83 6.05
N VAL A 350 -10.08 -18.67 5.40
CA VAL A 350 -10.64 -17.46 6.04
C VAL A 350 -12.02 -17.77 6.63
N TRP A 351 -12.93 -18.33 5.85
CA TRP A 351 -14.27 -18.67 6.34
C TRP A 351 -14.27 -19.72 7.45
N ASN A 352 -13.43 -20.75 7.33
CA ASN A 352 -13.44 -21.88 8.25
C ASN A 352 -12.73 -21.61 9.58
N HIS A 353 -11.74 -20.71 9.59
CA HIS A 353 -10.83 -20.57 10.72
C HIS A 353 -10.82 -19.19 11.36
N THR A 354 -11.37 -18.16 10.70
CA THR A 354 -11.38 -16.80 11.26
C THR A 354 -12.76 -16.29 11.62
N LEU A 355 -13.83 -16.92 11.12
CA LEU A 355 -15.19 -16.63 11.56
C LEU A 355 -15.44 -17.24 12.96
N THR A 356 -15.77 -16.38 13.92
CA THR A 356 -16.08 -16.79 15.30
C THR A 356 -17.43 -17.50 15.39
N SER A 357 -17.68 -18.19 16.51
CA SER A 357 -19.00 -18.77 16.82
C SER A 357 -20.13 -17.72 16.89
N ASN A 358 -19.78 -16.47 17.17
CA ASN A 358 -20.70 -15.33 17.14
C ASN A 358 -20.87 -14.73 15.74
N GLY A 359 -20.31 -15.32 14.68
CA GLY A 359 -20.51 -14.87 13.30
C GLY A 359 -19.86 -13.53 12.95
N ILE A 360 -18.85 -13.11 13.71
CA ILE A 360 -17.93 -12.02 13.34
C ILE A 360 -16.56 -12.57 13.00
N PHE A 361 -15.81 -11.91 12.12
CA PHE A 361 -14.43 -12.27 11.86
C PHE A 361 -13.52 -11.83 13.01
N ALA A 362 -12.63 -12.71 13.45
CA ALA A 362 -11.48 -12.34 14.27
C ALA A 362 -10.44 -11.64 13.38
N TYR A 363 -9.67 -10.71 13.96
CA TYR A 363 -8.61 -10.02 13.22
C TYR A 363 -7.44 -10.97 12.97
N GLU A 364 -7.04 -11.70 14.01
CA GLU A 364 -5.92 -12.64 14.00
C GLU A 364 -6.28 -13.98 14.64
N THR A 365 -5.67 -15.06 14.14
CA THR A 365 -5.72 -16.40 14.76
C THR A 365 -4.38 -17.12 14.66
N ASN A 366 -4.13 -18.09 15.54
CA ASN A 366 -2.94 -18.94 15.52
C ASN A 366 -3.21 -20.37 15.01
N GLY A 367 -4.46 -20.70 14.65
CA GLY A 367 -4.87 -22.04 14.20
C GLY A 367 -5.09 -23.05 15.34
N TYR A 368 -4.65 -22.77 16.57
CA TYR A 368 -4.92 -23.59 17.76
C TYR A 368 -6.22 -23.21 18.49
N GLY A 369 -7.03 -22.32 17.89
CA GLY A 369 -8.25 -21.78 18.49
C GLY A 369 -8.09 -20.43 19.17
N GLY A 370 -6.86 -19.88 19.24
CA GLY A 370 -6.64 -18.50 19.64
C GLY A 370 -7.26 -17.53 18.64
N GLN A 371 -8.01 -16.55 19.13
CA GLN A 371 -8.67 -15.53 18.30
C GLN A 371 -8.50 -14.16 18.96
N TYR A 372 -8.02 -13.18 18.18
CA TYR A 372 -7.93 -11.79 18.62
C TYR A 372 -9.02 -10.94 17.97
N ILE A 373 -9.94 -10.43 18.79
CA ILE A 373 -11.07 -9.61 18.32
C ILE A 373 -10.68 -8.14 18.41
N MET A 374 -10.35 -7.56 17.26
CA MET A 374 -10.05 -6.14 17.07
C MET A 374 -10.27 -5.77 15.60
N ASP A 375 -9.98 -4.53 15.24
CA ASP A 375 -9.60 -4.18 13.86
C ASP A 375 -8.58 -3.04 13.91
N ASP A 376 -7.79 -2.94 12.85
CA ASP A 376 -6.84 -1.86 12.63
C ASP A 376 -7.33 -0.96 11.48
N ALA A 377 -6.97 0.30 11.48
CA ALA A 377 -7.38 1.23 10.44
C ALA A 377 -6.63 1.06 9.11
N ASN A 378 -5.44 0.45 9.12
CA ASN A 378 -4.64 0.22 7.93
C ASN A 378 -5.30 -0.84 7.03
N VAL A 379 -5.31 -0.59 5.72
CA VAL A 379 -5.93 -1.48 4.73
C VAL A 379 -4.85 -2.40 4.16
N PRO A 380 -5.05 -3.74 4.17
CA PRO A 380 -6.29 -4.47 4.44
C PRO A 380 -6.70 -4.58 5.93
N SER A 381 -7.94 -4.20 6.23
CA SER A 381 -8.63 -4.36 7.52
C SER A 381 -9.93 -5.18 7.39
N LEU A 382 -10.51 -5.62 8.51
CA LEU A 382 -11.80 -6.32 8.49
C LEU A 382 -12.94 -5.42 7.97
N VAL A 383 -12.94 -4.13 8.33
CA VAL A 383 -13.90 -3.16 7.78
C VAL A 383 -13.72 -2.97 6.27
N SER A 384 -12.51 -3.17 5.73
CA SER A 384 -12.23 -3.02 4.30
C SER A 384 -12.59 -4.24 3.43
N LEU A 385 -13.06 -5.36 3.98
CA LEU A 385 -13.34 -6.60 3.22
C LEU A 385 -14.18 -6.41 1.93
N PRO A 386 -15.18 -5.51 1.88
CA PRO A 386 -15.88 -5.20 0.63
C PRO A 386 -15.06 -4.38 -0.36
N TYR A 387 -14.24 -3.43 0.12
CA TYR A 387 -13.30 -2.70 -0.73
C TYR A 387 -12.29 -3.64 -1.39
N LEU A 388 -11.81 -4.64 -0.63
CA LEU A 388 -10.89 -5.67 -1.13
C LEU A 388 -11.55 -6.63 -2.13
N GLY A 389 -12.88 -6.58 -2.30
CA GLY A 389 -13.63 -7.52 -3.14
C GLY A 389 -13.81 -8.91 -2.52
N PHE A 390 -13.52 -9.09 -1.23
CA PHE A 390 -13.66 -10.38 -0.56
C PHE A 390 -15.12 -10.71 -0.26
N LEU A 391 -15.88 -9.73 0.23
CA LEU A 391 -17.31 -9.82 0.58
C LEU A 391 -18.11 -8.74 -0.12
N LYS A 392 -19.42 -8.93 -0.20
CA LYS A 392 -20.33 -7.83 -0.55
C LYS A 392 -20.60 -6.97 0.69
N ARG A 393 -20.99 -5.71 0.45
CA ARG A 393 -21.35 -4.75 1.52
C ARG A 393 -22.56 -5.20 2.34
N ASP A 394 -23.46 -5.98 1.74
CA ASP A 394 -24.66 -6.54 2.35
C ASP A 394 -24.47 -7.95 2.94
N ASP A 395 -23.24 -8.47 2.95
CA ASP A 395 -22.97 -9.79 3.54
C ASP A 395 -23.28 -9.78 5.06
N PRO A 396 -24.07 -10.74 5.57
CA PRO A 396 -24.46 -10.76 6.99
C PRO A 396 -23.27 -10.87 7.96
N ALA A 397 -22.23 -11.62 7.60
CA ALA A 397 -21.03 -11.75 8.45
C ALA A 397 -20.24 -10.44 8.43
N TYR A 398 -20.14 -9.78 7.28
CA TYR A 398 -19.50 -8.48 7.17
C TYR A 398 -20.22 -7.40 7.98
N THR A 399 -21.53 -7.24 7.79
CA THR A 399 -22.33 -6.20 8.48
C THR A 399 -22.27 -6.37 10.00
N LYS A 400 -22.32 -7.61 10.49
CA LYS A 400 -22.15 -7.93 11.91
C LYS A 400 -20.73 -7.60 12.41
N THR A 401 -19.72 -7.96 11.62
CA THR A 401 -18.30 -7.66 11.91
C THR A 401 -18.08 -6.15 11.98
N LYS A 402 -18.44 -5.40 10.95
CA LYS A 402 -18.35 -3.93 10.92
C LYS A 402 -19.03 -3.29 12.13
N SER A 403 -20.24 -3.72 12.47
CA SER A 403 -20.99 -3.21 13.62
C SER A 403 -20.25 -3.46 14.94
N ALA A 404 -19.69 -4.65 15.13
CA ALA A 404 -18.89 -4.97 16.30
C ALA A 404 -17.61 -4.12 16.37
N LEU A 405 -16.96 -3.88 15.24
CA LEU A 405 -15.68 -3.16 15.17
C LEU A 405 -15.78 -1.65 15.38
N PHE A 406 -16.94 -1.05 15.09
CA PHE A 406 -17.29 0.32 15.47
C PHE A 406 -18.01 0.40 16.82
N SER A 407 -17.65 -0.48 17.77
CA SER A 407 -18.22 -0.52 19.11
C SER A 407 -17.14 -0.83 20.16
N ARG A 408 -17.52 -0.87 21.44
CA ARG A 408 -16.63 -1.28 22.54
C ARG A 408 -16.10 -2.72 22.43
N ALA A 409 -16.61 -3.52 21.49
CA ALA A 409 -16.05 -4.84 21.22
C ALA A 409 -14.65 -4.77 20.57
N ASN A 410 -14.31 -3.67 19.89
CA ASN A 410 -12.96 -3.44 19.38
C ASN A 410 -12.15 -2.60 20.39
N PRO A 411 -11.02 -3.11 20.91
CA PRO A 411 -10.18 -2.35 21.84
C PRO A 411 -9.56 -1.08 21.25
N TYR A 412 -9.51 -0.96 19.92
CA TYR A 412 -8.99 0.21 19.21
C TYR A 412 -10.08 1.09 18.59
N TYR A 413 -11.35 0.88 18.95
CA TYR A 413 -12.40 1.85 18.65
C TYR A 413 -12.47 2.92 19.75
N ALA A 414 -12.14 4.15 19.38
CA ALA A 414 -12.05 5.27 20.28
C ALA A 414 -13.12 6.32 19.98
N VAL A 415 -13.68 6.94 21.03
CA VAL A 415 -14.76 7.93 20.91
C VAL A 415 -14.35 9.23 21.61
N GLY A 416 -14.18 10.28 20.83
CA GLY A 416 -13.90 11.64 21.29
C GLY A 416 -15.09 12.59 21.09
N LYS A 417 -14.86 13.87 21.38
CA LYS A 417 -15.90 14.91 21.22
C LYS A 417 -16.20 15.24 19.76
N THR A 418 -15.17 15.29 18.91
CA THR A 418 -15.29 15.70 17.50
C THR A 418 -14.92 14.60 16.51
N PHE A 419 -14.24 13.56 16.99
CA PHE A 419 -13.79 12.45 16.16
C PHE A 419 -13.88 11.14 16.94
N SER A 420 -14.33 10.10 16.27
CA SER A 420 -14.45 8.75 16.82
C SER A 420 -14.22 7.77 15.70
N GLY A 421 -13.42 6.72 15.90
CA GLY A 421 -13.10 5.80 14.82
C GLY A 421 -12.26 4.63 15.30
N ILE A 422 -11.85 3.79 14.35
CA ILE A 422 -10.89 2.71 14.60
C ILE A 422 -9.49 3.29 14.39
N GLY A 423 -8.58 2.97 15.30
CA GLY A 423 -7.15 3.24 15.16
C GLY A 423 -6.36 1.95 15.08
N GLY A 424 -5.39 1.83 15.96
CA GLY A 424 -4.51 0.68 16.10
C GLY A 424 -3.50 0.93 17.21
N PRO A 425 -2.63 -0.04 17.52
CA PRO A 425 -1.55 0.18 18.48
C PRO A 425 -0.50 1.19 17.98
N HIS A 426 -0.29 1.31 16.67
CA HIS A 426 0.73 2.18 16.06
C HIS A 426 0.75 3.62 16.60
N ALA A 427 -0.42 4.28 16.60
CA ALA A 427 -0.55 5.68 17.04
C ALA A 427 -1.15 5.81 18.45
N ASN A 428 -1.17 4.74 19.25
CA ASN A 428 -1.95 4.59 20.48
C ASN A 428 -3.47 4.51 20.26
N ALA A 429 -4.17 3.84 21.18
CA ALA A 429 -5.62 3.66 21.15
C ALA A 429 -6.44 4.96 21.21
N THR A 430 -5.84 6.10 21.59
CA THR A 430 -6.51 7.41 21.66
C THR A 430 -6.42 8.21 20.37
N ASN A 431 -5.77 7.67 19.32
CA ASN A 431 -5.64 8.34 18.02
C ASN A 431 -6.21 7.43 16.91
N PRO A 432 -7.54 7.40 16.73
CA PRO A 432 -8.15 6.73 15.59
C PRO A 432 -7.81 7.42 14.26
N TRP A 433 -7.98 6.69 13.16
CA TRP A 433 -7.47 7.08 11.85
C TRP A 433 -8.63 7.36 10.87
N PRO A 434 -8.57 8.44 10.07
CA PRO A 434 -9.60 8.74 9.06
C PRO A 434 -9.84 7.60 8.06
N MET A 435 -8.83 6.80 7.75
CA MET A 435 -8.95 5.67 6.81
C MET A 435 -9.97 4.61 7.23
N ALA A 436 -10.22 4.43 8.53
CA ALA A 436 -11.27 3.53 9.00
C ALA A 436 -12.67 3.98 8.53
N HIS A 437 -12.91 5.29 8.49
CA HIS A 437 -14.17 5.85 7.95
C HIS A 437 -14.27 5.68 6.44
N VAL A 438 -13.16 5.84 5.72
CA VAL A 438 -13.10 5.59 4.27
C VAL A 438 -13.49 4.14 3.99
N SER A 439 -12.89 3.18 4.71
CA SER A 439 -13.25 1.75 4.60
C SER A 439 -14.72 1.49 4.91
N ALA A 440 -15.25 2.14 5.95
CA ALA A 440 -16.65 1.98 6.33
C ALA A 440 -17.66 2.56 5.33
N ILE A 441 -17.30 3.63 4.61
CA ILE A 441 -18.07 4.20 3.49
C ILE A 441 -18.08 3.23 2.30
N TYR A 442 -16.92 2.61 1.99
CA TYR A 442 -16.88 1.48 1.05
C TYR A 442 -17.68 0.28 1.53
N GLY A 443 -18.04 0.22 2.81
CA GLY A 443 -18.76 -0.86 3.45
C GLY A 443 -20.27 -0.69 3.56
N THR A 444 -20.89 0.32 2.93
CA THR A 444 -22.31 0.60 3.15
C THR A 444 -22.99 1.21 1.94
N ASP A 445 -24.31 1.01 1.87
CA ASP A 445 -25.23 1.69 0.96
C ASP A 445 -26.24 2.57 1.71
N ASP A 446 -26.11 2.71 3.04
CA ASP A 446 -26.89 3.64 3.85
C ASP A 446 -26.38 5.08 3.63
N ASP A 447 -27.24 5.92 3.04
CA ASP A 447 -26.89 7.29 2.67
C ASP A 447 -26.61 8.18 3.90
N ASP A 448 -27.31 7.96 5.02
CA ASP A 448 -27.11 8.73 6.25
C ASP A 448 -25.77 8.36 6.89
N GLU A 449 -25.45 7.06 6.94
CA GLU A 449 -24.14 6.59 7.42
C GLU A 449 -22.99 7.15 6.57
N ILE A 450 -23.15 7.19 5.24
CA ILE A 450 -22.14 7.76 4.33
C ILE A 450 -21.92 9.24 4.62
N ILE A 451 -23.00 10.02 4.73
CA ILE A 451 -22.91 11.46 4.98
C ILE A 451 -22.26 11.73 6.34
N GLU A 452 -22.66 11.01 7.39
CA GLU A 452 -22.10 11.17 8.73
C GLU A 452 -20.58 10.94 8.71
N ARG A 453 -20.13 9.83 8.13
CA ARG A 453 -18.70 9.49 8.07
C ARG A 453 -17.92 10.45 7.17
N LEU A 454 -18.48 10.88 6.05
CA LEU A 454 -17.85 11.84 5.15
C LEU A 454 -17.66 13.20 5.85
N ASN A 455 -18.67 13.67 6.59
CA ASN A 455 -18.55 14.88 7.40
C ASN A 455 -17.51 14.73 8.50
N MET A 456 -17.48 13.57 9.19
CA MET A 456 -16.49 13.30 10.23
C MET A 456 -15.05 13.41 9.71
N ILE A 457 -14.78 12.93 8.49
CA ILE A 457 -13.48 13.11 7.83
C ILE A 457 -13.23 14.59 7.51
N LEU A 458 -14.18 15.26 6.84
CA LEU A 458 -14.05 16.65 6.39
C LEU A 458 -13.79 17.61 7.56
N GLU A 459 -14.44 17.41 8.70
CA GLU A 459 -14.36 18.29 9.86
C GLU A 459 -13.11 18.06 10.72
N ASN A 460 -12.35 16.99 10.48
CA ASN A 460 -11.17 16.61 11.28
C ASN A 460 -9.87 16.57 10.48
N THR A 461 -9.68 17.47 9.51
CA THR A 461 -8.42 17.66 8.78
C THR A 461 -7.46 18.65 9.46
N SER A 462 -7.64 18.94 10.75
CA SER A 462 -6.96 20.04 11.49
C SER A 462 -6.98 21.41 10.80
N GLY A 463 -7.98 21.67 9.94
CA GLY A 463 -8.05 22.87 9.11
C GLY A 463 -7.02 22.95 7.97
N LEU A 464 -6.25 21.88 7.71
CA LEU A 464 -5.21 21.82 6.68
C LEU A 464 -5.73 21.31 5.32
N GLY A 465 -6.86 20.62 5.27
CA GLY A 465 -7.40 20.13 3.99
C GLY A 465 -6.56 19.03 3.33
N LEU A 466 -5.99 18.15 4.15
CA LEU A 466 -5.36 16.88 3.79
C LEU A 466 -5.89 15.78 4.73
N ILE A 467 -5.68 14.52 4.37
CA ILE A 467 -5.97 13.38 5.24
C ILE A 467 -4.71 13.03 6.02
N HIS A 468 -4.83 13.02 7.34
CA HIS A 468 -3.76 12.64 8.25
C HIS A 468 -3.80 11.15 8.56
N GLU A 469 -2.72 10.64 9.14
CA GLU A 469 -2.66 9.27 9.63
C GLU A 469 -3.65 9.05 10.76
N SER A 470 -3.50 9.79 11.86
CA SER A 470 -4.37 9.67 13.04
C SER A 470 -4.81 11.02 13.60
N VAL A 471 -5.91 11.04 14.36
CA VAL A 471 -6.47 12.24 15.02
C VAL A 471 -6.75 11.93 16.48
N ASN A 472 -6.25 12.76 17.40
CA ASN A 472 -6.45 12.56 18.83
C ASN A 472 -7.89 12.83 19.28
N ILE A 473 -8.49 11.90 20.02
CA ILE A 473 -9.89 12.03 20.49
C ILE A 473 -10.13 13.17 21.48
N TYR A 474 -9.09 13.64 22.18
CA TYR A 474 -9.20 14.74 23.15
C TYR A 474 -8.95 16.11 22.51
N ASN A 475 -8.17 16.16 21.43
CA ASN A 475 -7.86 17.38 20.70
C ASN A 475 -7.60 17.09 19.21
N SER A 476 -8.58 17.40 18.34
CA SER A 476 -8.48 17.12 16.90
C SER A 476 -7.43 17.95 16.15
N SER A 477 -6.79 18.93 16.80
CA SER A 477 -5.61 19.62 16.24
C SER A 477 -4.31 18.87 16.50
N VAL A 478 -4.33 17.81 17.31
CA VAL A 478 -3.21 16.87 17.49
C VAL A 478 -3.45 15.68 16.57
N PHE A 479 -2.56 15.52 15.61
CA PHE A 479 -2.62 14.49 14.56
C PHE A 479 -1.20 14.03 14.22
N THR A 480 -1.09 12.91 13.51
CA THR A 480 0.19 12.39 13.01
C THR A 480 0.25 12.45 11.48
N ARG A 481 1.47 12.57 10.95
CA ARG A 481 1.82 12.63 9.52
C ARG A 481 1.04 13.70 8.73
N PRO A 482 1.58 14.93 8.62
CA PRO A 482 0.97 15.99 7.80
C PRO A 482 0.99 15.66 6.30
N TRP A 483 1.88 14.77 5.87
CA TRP A 483 1.99 14.29 4.49
C TRP A 483 1.89 12.76 4.44
N PHE A 484 0.67 12.27 4.21
CA PHE A 484 0.43 10.85 4.00
C PHE A 484 -0.30 10.62 2.67
N ALA A 485 0.48 10.35 1.61
CA ALA A 485 -0.08 10.29 0.26
C ALA A 485 -1.01 9.10 0.05
N TRP A 486 -0.80 7.97 0.74
CA TRP A 486 -1.74 6.85 0.71
C TRP A 486 -3.12 7.26 1.26
N ALA A 487 -3.18 7.85 2.45
CA ALA A 487 -4.46 8.27 3.04
C ALA A 487 -5.20 9.29 2.15
N ASN A 488 -4.46 10.23 1.54
CA ASN A 488 -5.00 11.16 0.54
C ASN A 488 -5.59 10.42 -0.67
N SER A 489 -4.83 9.51 -1.27
CA SER A 489 -5.27 8.72 -2.43
C SER A 489 -6.48 7.84 -2.11
N TYR A 490 -6.51 7.21 -0.93
CA TYR A 490 -7.63 6.35 -0.52
C TYR A 490 -8.93 7.14 -0.31
N PHE A 491 -8.85 8.33 0.28
CA PHE A 491 -9.98 9.26 0.35
C PHE A 491 -10.45 9.68 -1.04
N ALA A 492 -9.52 10.05 -1.93
CA ALA A 492 -9.87 10.49 -3.28
C ALA A 492 -10.50 9.37 -4.11
N GLU A 493 -10.03 8.12 -3.93
CA GLU A 493 -10.65 6.91 -4.49
C GLU A 493 -12.11 6.79 -4.03
N MET A 494 -12.37 6.96 -2.74
CA MET A 494 -13.73 6.87 -2.18
C MET A 494 -14.65 7.95 -2.74
N VAL A 495 -14.15 9.18 -2.93
CA VAL A 495 -14.95 10.24 -3.57
C VAL A 495 -15.31 9.85 -5.02
N LEU A 496 -14.43 9.18 -5.76
CA LEU A 496 -14.76 8.66 -7.09
C LEU A 496 -15.76 7.51 -7.04
N ASP A 497 -15.69 6.60 -6.05
CA ASP A 497 -16.73 5.58 -5.84
C ASP A 497 -18.09 6.22 -5.57
N LEU A 498 -18.17 7.21 -4.68
CA LEU A 498 -19.42 7.94 -4.43
C LEU A 498 -19.89 8.72 -5.65
N ALA A 499 -18.97 9.30 -6.42
CA ALA A 499 -19.29 10.00 -7.66
C ALA A 499 -19.97 9.09 -8.70
N GLU A 500 -19.60 7.80 -8.72
CA GLU A 500 -20.17 6.79 -9.61
C GLU A 500 -21.47 6.20 -9.02
N ARG A 501 -21.40 5.69 -7.78
CA ARG A 501 -22.43 4.87 -7.13
C ARG A 501 -23.52 5.69 -6.44
N LYS A 502 -23.15 6.81 -5.81
CA LYS A 502 -24.03 7.65 -4.97
C LYS A 502 -23.94 9.15 -5.32
N PRO A 503 -24.06 9.53 -6.62
CA PRO A 503 -23.80 10.91 -7.06
C PRO A 503 -24.72 11.95 -6.41
N GLY A 504 -25.93 11.55 -6.01
CA GLY A 504 -26.88 12.42 -5.30
C GLY A 504 -26.36 12.95 -3.96
N LEU A 505 -25.45 12.23 -3.30
CA LEU A 505 -24.86 12.65 -2.03
C LEU A 505 -23.85 13.79 -2.21
N ILE A 506 -23.09 13.79 -3.30
CA ILE A 506 -21.96 14.72 -3.48
C ILE A 506 -22.12 15.73 -4.62
N PHE A 507 -22.90 15.45 -5.68
CA PHE A 507 -22.98 16.29 -6.88
C PHE A 507 -24.28 17.06 -7.04
N LYS A 508 -24.19 18.34 -7.44
CA LYS A 508 -25.32 19.23 -7.70
C LYS A 508 -26.30 18.69 -8.74
N ASP A 509 -25.80 17.99 -9.74
CA ASP A 509 -26.57 17.46 -10.87
C ASP A 509 -27.07 16.02 -10.66
N HIS A 510 -26.67 15.36 -9.56
CA HIS A 510 -27.03 13.99 -9.21
C HIS A 510 -26.66 12.93 -10.27
N LYS A 511 -25.83 13.26 -11.26
CA LYS A 511 -25.46 12.34 -12.34
C LYS A 511 -24.22 11.52 -11.94
N PRO A 512 -24.14 10.23 -12.27
CA PRO A 512 -22.90 9.46 -12.08
C PRO A 512 -21.71 10.12 -12.80
N TYR A 513 -20.51 9.98 -12.25
CA TYR A 513 -19.24 10.23 -12.93
C TYR A 513 -18.51 8.91 -13.11
N VAL A 514 -18.21 8.57 -14.35
CA VAL A 514 -17.39 7.42 -14.71
C VAL A 514 -16.20 7.95 -15.49
N VAL A 515 -14.99 7.56 -15.06
CA VAL A 515 -13.72 7.96 -15.65
C VAL A 515 -13.50 7.30 -17.01
#